data_AF-A0A1Z8X8M1-F1
#
_entry.id   AF-A0A1Z8X8M1-F1
#
_cell.length_a   1.000
_cell.length_b   1.000
_cell.length_c   1.000
_cell.angle_alpha   90.00
_cell.angle_beta   90.00
_cell.angle_gamma   90.00
#
_symmetry.space_group_name_H-M   'P 1'
#
loop_
_entity.id
_entity.type
_entity.pdbx_description
1 polymer ?
#
loop_
_entity_poly.entity_id
_entity_poly.type
_entity_poly.pdbx_seq_one_letter_code
_entity_poly.pdbx_strand_id
1 'polypeptide(L)'
;MINQKALYRLKLLILSVFLYSSKSIGQIIVEPIGYAYSTEIGSYELIFQSSSESAPSMGRFLGLRVDRLEIEPMKIELNINQNFQLNSLKVMAFDSDNSLISEAPFNIEIEAPNNLIEIITTATNSPIIRAANAGVGRLWITASSPSSNGENYKIPLIIAVNSNKELPQPPLLY
;
A
#
# COMPACT_ATOMS: atom_id res chain seq x y z
N MET A 1 18.64 47.77 23.90
CA MET A 1 17.60 46.87 24.43
C MET A 1 16.76 46.37 23.27
N ILE A 2 16.82 45.07 22.96
CA ILE A 2 15.97 44.48 21.91
C ILE A 2 14.54 44.45 22.44
N ASN A 3 13.62 45.08 21.70
CA ASN A 3 12.22 45.19 22.07
C ASN A 3 11.57 43.79 22.03
N GLN A 4 11.34 43.18 23.21
CA GLN A 4 10.85 41.79 23.32
C GLN A 4 9.57 41.55 22.51
N LYS A 5 8.69 42.56 22.38
CA LYS A 5 7.48 42.47 21.55
C LYS A 5 7.79 42.26 20.06
N ALA A 6 8.87 42.86 19.55
CA ALA A 6 9.30 42.67 18.16
C ALA A 6 9.84 41.25 17.92
N LEU A 7 10.57 40.70 18.90
CA LEU A 7 11.10 39.34 18.84
C LEU A 7 9.98 38.28 18.85
N TYR A 8 8.93 38.48 19.66
CA TYR A 8 7.76 37.59 19.68
C TYR A 8 6.99 37.62 18.36
N ARG A 9 6.79 38.80 17.76
CA ARG A 9 6.12 38.92 16.46
C ARG A 9 6.90 38.23 15.34
N LEU A 10 8.23 38.35 15.36
CA LEU A 10 9.09 37.68 14.39
C LEU A 10 9.03 36.15 14.53
N LYS A 11 9.07 35.63 15.76
CA LYS A 11 8.90 34.19 16.01
C LYS A 11 7.53 33.68 15.55
N LEU A 12 6.48 34.45 15.82
CA LEU A 12 5.13 34.09 15.39
C LEU A 12 5.00 34.07 13.87
N LEU A 13 5.66 35.02 13.20
CA LEU A 13 5.70 35.11 11.74
C LEU A 13 6.50 33.97 11.11
N ILE A 14 7.65 33.60 11.70
CA ILE A 14 8.43 32.44 11.25
C ILE A 14 7.63 31.16 11.44
N LEU A 15 6.97 31.00 12.59
CA LEU A 15 6.13 29.84 12.86
C LEU A 15 4.93 29.76 11.91
N SER A 16 4.27 30.89 11.62
CA SER A 16 3.13 30.90 10.69
C SER A 16 3.57 30.67 9.25
N VAL A 17 4.70 31.22 8.81
CA VAL A 17 5.30 30.92 7.49
C VAL A 17 5.70 29.46 7.41
N PHE A 18 6.32 28.90 8.46
CA PHE A 18 6.66 27.47 8.52
C PHE A 18 5.41 26.60 8.43
N LEU A 19 4.37 26.91 9.21
CA LEU A 19 3.08 26.21 9.18
C LEU A 19 2.40 26.32 7.81
N TYR A 20 2.50 27.48 7.14
CA TYR A 20 1.97 27.69 5.79
C TYR A 20 2.74 26.88 4.74
N SER A 21 4.08 26.83 4.84
CA SER A 21 4.92 26.03 3.95
C SER A 21 4.81 24.52 4.20
N SER A 22 4.42 24.10 5.40
CA SER A 22 4.16 22.69 5.71
C SER A 22 2.78 22.17 5.28
N LYS A 23 1.98 22.96 4.54
CA LYS A 23 0.80 22.45 3.82
C LYS A 23 1.22 21.63 2.60
N SER A 24 1.88 20.51 2.83
CA SER A 24 1.82 19.35 1.93
C SER A 24 1.17 18.20 2.69
N ILE A 25 -0.03 18.46 3.19
CA ILE A 25 -0.94 17.37 3.55
C ILE A 25 -1.58 16.99 2.21
N GLY A 26 -0.88 16.13 1.44
CA GLY A 26 -1.48 15.51 0.28
C GLY A 26 -2.78 14.84 0.71
N GLN A 27 -3.84 14.98 -0.09
CA GLN A 27 -5.06 14.23 0.13
C GLN A 27 -4.71 12.74 0.12
N ILE A 28 -5.17 11.99 1.13
CA ILE A 28 -5.06 10.54 1.14
C ILE A 28 -6.30 10.02 0.42
N ILE A 29 -6.08 9.22 -0.62
CA ILE A 29 -7.16 8.59 -1.39
C ILE A 29 -7.16 7.09 -1.10
N VAL A 30 -8.36 6.51 -1.06
CA VAL A 30 -8.59 5.06 -1.08
C VAL A 30 -9.14 4.66 -2.44
N GLU A 31 -8.43 3.80 -3.17
CA GLU A 31 -8.79 3.37 -4.53
C GLU A 31 -8.72 1.84 -4.67
N PRO A 32 -9.73 1.18 -5.28
CA PRO A 32 -9.65 -0.24 -5.61
C PRO A 32 -8.71 -0.45 -6.81
N ILE A 33 -7.77 -1.40 -6.69
CA ILE A 33 -6.80 -1.71 -7.76
C ILE A 33 -7.10 -3.03 -8.47
N GLY A 34 -7.94 -3.90 -7.88
CA GLY A 34 -8.42 -5.12 -8.54
C GLY A 34 -8.67 -6.28 -7.58
N TYR A 35 -8.96 -7.43 -8.20
CA TYR A 35 -9.18 -8.71 -7.51
C TYR A 35 -8.02 -9.67 -7.77
N ALA A 36 -7.66 -10.46 -6.76
CA ALA A 36 -6.62 -11.46 -6.88
C ALA A 36 -7.00 -12.76 -6.14
N TYR A 37 -6.29 -13.84 -6.46
CA TYR A 37 -6.31 -15.08 -5.69
C TYR A 37 -4.90 -15.54 -5.39
N SER A 38 -4.71 -16.23 -4.26
CA SER A 38 -3.43 -16.87 -3.93
C SER A 38 -3.35 -18.26 -4.56
N THR A 39 -2.19 -18.61 -5.11
CA THR A 39 -1.91 -19.97 -5.60
C THR A 39 -0.65 -20.54 -4.98
N GLU A 40 -0.68 -21.83 -4.62
CA GLU A 40 0.47 -22.54 -4.04
C GLU A 40 1.58 -22.85 -5.07
N ILE A 41 1.42 -22.49 -6.34
CA ILE A 41 2.45 -22.79 -7.37
C ILE A 41 3.74 -22.03 -7.03
N GLY A 42 4.70 -22.73 -6.44
CA GLY A 42 6.05 -22.25 -6.13
C GLY A 42 6.19 -21.38 -4.87
N SER A 43 5.30 -20.39 -4.65
CA SER A 43 5.52 -19.37 -3.61
C SER A 43 4.30 -18.52 -3.19
N TYR A 44 3.06 -19.05 -3.17
CA TYR A 44 1.86 -18.29 -2.73
C TYR A 44 1.64 -16.95 -3.45
N GLU A 45 1.96 -16.93 -4.75
CA GLU A 45 1.91 -15.72 -5.56
C GLU A 45 0.47 -15.25 -5.78
N LEU A 46 0.29 -13.92 -5.84
CA LEU A 46 -0.98 -13.32 -6.22
C LEU A 46 -1.19 -13.39 -7.72
N ILE A 47 -2.27 -14.01 -8.15
CA ILE A 47 -2.73 -13.94 -9.53
C ILE A 47 -3.91 -12.97 -9.61
N PHE A 48 -3.71 -11.89 -10.35
CA PHE A 48 -4.71 -10.85 -10.57
C PHE A 48 -5.68 -11.25 -11.69
N GLN A 49 -6.97 -11.00 -11.48
CA GLN A 49 -7.99 -11.20 -12.50
C GLN A 49 -8.30 -9.87 -13.21
N SER A 50 -8.34 -9.91 -14.55
CA SER A 50 -8.67 -8.75 -15.38
C SER A 50 -10.10 -8.28 -15.11
N SER A 51 -10.32 -6.97 -15.04
CA SER A 51 -11.64 -6.35 -14.82
C SER A 51 -12.69 -6.67 -15.89
N SER A 52 -12.28 -7.24 -17.04
CA SER A 52 -13.17 -7.70 -18.10
C SER A 52 -13.78 -9.08 -17.83
N GLU A 53 -13.12 -9.89 -16.98
CA GLU A 53 -13.69 -11.13 -16.47
C GLU A 53 -14.42 -10.76 -15.17
N SER A 54 -15.74 -10.92 -15.19
CA SER A 54 -16.61 -10.75 -14.04
C SER A 54 -15.96 -11.28 -12.76
N ALA A 55 -16.05 -10.51 -11.67
CA ALA A 55 -15.59 -10.90 -10.34
C ALA A 55 -15.87 -12.39 -10.08
N PRO A 56 -14.93 -13.11 -9.43
CA PRO A 56 -15.00 -14.56 -9.29
C PRO A 56 -16.41 -14.99 -8.90
N SER A 57 -17.01 -15.93 -9.64
CA SER A 57 -18.39 -16.33 -9.40
C SER A 57 -18.55 -16.78 -7.95
N MET A 58 -19.35 -16.04 -7.17
CA MET A 58 -19.50 -16.23 -5.72
C MET A 58 -19.77 -17.69 -5.35
N GLY A 59 -20.45 -18.42 -6.25
CA GLY A 59 -20.75 -19.85 -6.15
C GLY A 59 -19.55 -20.79 -5.98
N ARG A 60 -18.39 -20.49 -6.59
CA ARG A 60 -17.18 -21.33 -6.46
C ARG A 60 -16.53 -21.24 -5.06
N PHE A 61 -16.88 -20.19 -4.30
CA PHE A 61 -16.26 -19.86 -3.02
C PHE A 61 -17.28 -19.93 -1.85
N LEU A 62 -18.52 -20.37 -2.13
CA LEU A 62 -19.53 -20.61 -1.10
C LEU A 62 -19.05 -21.71 -0.17
N GLY A 63 -18.78 -21.34 1.09
CA GLY A 63 -18.31 -22.26 2.13
C GLY A 63 -16.86 -22.03 2.57
N LEU A 64 -16.07 -21.26 1.81
CA LEU A 64 -14.75 -20.83 2.28
C LEU A 64 -14.91 -19.82 3.41
N ARG A 65 -14.19 -20.05 4.52
CA ARG A 65 -14.10 -19.13 5.65
C ARG A 65 -12.66 -18.78 5.89
N VAL A 66 -12.33 -17.49 5.81
CA VAL A 66 -10.97 -17.01 6.06
C VAL A 66 -10.93 -16.44 7.46
N ASP A 67 -10.13 -17.06 8.33
CA ASP A 67 -9.98 -16.67 9.74
C ASP A 67 -8.58 -16.11 10.05
N ARG A 68 -7.64 -16.17 9.10
CA ARG A 68 -6.35 -15.49 9.20
C ARG A 68 -5.78 -15.15 7.82
N LEU A 69 -5.08 -14.03 7.73
CA LEU A 69 -4.28 -13.64 6.58
C LEU A 69 -2.82 -13.42 7.00
N GLU A 70 -1.89 -13.83 6.14
CA GLU A 70 -0.46 -13.54 6.26
C GLU A 70 0.06 -13.01 4.92
N ILE A 71 1.04 -12.10 4.98
CA ILE A 71 1.62 -11.47 3.80
C ILE A 71 3.14 -11.38 3.89
N GLU A 72 3.80 -11.64 2.76
CA GLU A 72 5.25 -11.47 2.61
C GLU A 72 5.61 -10.82 1.26
N PRO A 73 6.46 -9.78 1.24
CA PRO A 73 6.94 -9.01 2.39
C PRO A 73 5.82 -8.18 3.04
N MET A 74 5.97 -7.74 4.30
CA MET A 74 5.03 -6.82 4.96
C MET A 74 5.27 -5.33 4.62
N LYS A 75 6.38 -5.02 3.95
CA LYS A 75 6.77 -3.68 3.53
C LYS A 75 7.45 -3.73 2.17
N ILE A 76 7.06 -2.81 1.28
CA ILE A 76 7.73 -2.52 0.03
C ILE A 76 8.48 -1.20 0.20
N GLU A 77 9.78 -1.21 -0.06
CA GLU A 77 10.61 0.00 -0.13
C GLU A 77 10.99 0.27 -1.58
N LEU A 78 10.65 1.45 -2.08
CA LEU A 78 10.95 1.89 -3.44
C LEU A 78 11.66 3.23 -3.41
N ASN A 79 12.53 3.46 -4.38
CA ASN A 79 13.01 4.77 -4.74
C ASN A 79 12.11 5.35 -5.85
N ILE A 80 12.09 6.68 -6.01
CA ILE A 80 11.32 7.32 -7.08
C ILE A 80 11.75 6.74 -8.45
N ASN A 81 10.75 6.42 -9.28
CA ASN A 81 10.84 5.72 -10.57
C ASN A 81 11.17 4.22 -10.51
N GLN A 82 11.23 3.61 -9.32
CA GLN A 82 11.30 2.15 -9.21
C GLN A 82 9.92 1.53 -9.37
N ASN A 83 9.93 0.28 -9.84
CA ASN A 83 8.74 -0.51 -10.09
C ASN A 83 8.70 -1.72 -9.15
N PHE A 84 7.49 -2.11 -8.76
CA PHE A 84 7.22 -3.33 -8.01
C PHE A 84 6.09 -4.10 -8.67
N GLN A 85 6.28 -5.39 -8.90
CA GLN A 85 5.26 -6.26 -9.49
C GLN A 85 4.41 -6.88 -8.38
N LEU A 86 3.10 -6.66 -8.40
CA LEU A 86 2.24 -7.12 -7.31
C LEU A 86 2.11 -8.64 -7.18
N ASN A 87 2.31 -9.41 -8.26
CA ASN A 87 2.35 -10.88 -8.21
C ASN A 87 3.50 -11.43 -7.37
N SER A 88 4.55 -10.64 -7.13
CA SER A 88 5.64 -11.03 -6.23
C SER A 88 5.25 -11.00 -4.75
N LEU A 89 4.06 -10.45 -4.42
CA LEU A 89 3.51 -10.54 -3.07
C LEU A 89 2.99 -11.95 -2.84
N LYS A 90 3.38 -12.49 -1.69
CA LYS A 90 2.84 -13.73 -1.16
C LYS A 90 1.72 -13.41 -0.21
N VAL A 91 0.53 -13.95 -0.46
CA VAL A 91 -0.61 -13.81 0.45
C VAL A 91 -1.13 -15.19 0.78
N MET A 92 -1.19 -15.51 2.06
CA MET A 92 -1.67 -16.79 2.56
C MET A 92 -2.94 -16.55 3.36
N ALA A 93 -3.96 -17.36 3.10
CA ALA A 93 -5.20 -17.37 3.85
C ALA A 93 -5.32 -18.70 4.60
N PHE A 94 -5.84 -18.63 5.83
CA PHE A 94 -6.07 -19.81 6.65
C PHE A 94 -7.49 -19.84 7.17
N ASP A 95 -8.02 -21.04 7.36
CA ASP A 95 -9.30 -21.29 8.03
C ASP A 95 -9.17 -21.32 9.57
N SER A 96 -10.29 -21.56 10.26
CA SER A 96 -10.36 -21.67 11.71
C SER A 96 -9.46 -22.75 12.31
N ASP A 97 -9.13 -23.78 11.52
CA ASP A 97 -8.30 -24.90 11.93
C ASP A 97 -6.81 -24.64 11.63
N ASN A 98 -6.46 -23.43 11.19
CA ASN A 98 -5.14 -23.03 10.67
C ASN A 98 -4.70 -23.81 9.42
N SER A 99 -5.63 -24.40 8.68
CA SER A 99 -5.34 -25.01 7.39
C SER A 99 -5.26 -23.94 6.32
N LEU A 100 -4.30 -24.06 5.42
CA LEU A 100 -4.15 -23.12 4.32
C LEU A 100 -5.30 -23.29 3.32
N ILE A 101 -5.87 -22.16 2.90
CA ILE A 101 -6.91 -22.08 1.88
C ILE A 101 -6.26 -21.72 0.55
N SER A 102 -6.24 -22.67 -0.38
CA SER A 102 -5.86 -22.41 -1.76
C SER A 102 -6.93 -21.60 -2.49
N GLU A 103 -6.51 -20.72 -3.41
CA GLU A 103 -7.38 -19.91 -4.27
C GLU A 103 -8.35 -18.98 -3.52
N ALA A 104 -8.00 -18.56 -2.30
CA ALA A 104 -8.80 -17.59 -1.55
C ALA A 104 -8.92 -16.27 -2.33
N PRO A 105 -10.14 -15.73 -2.54
CA PRO A 105 -10.34 -14.50 -3.28
C PRO A 105 -10.07 -13.26 -2.40
N PHE A 106 -9.36 -12.28 -2.97
CA PHE A 106 -9.02 -11.02 -2.32
C PHE A 106 -9.46 -9.80 -3.12
N ASN A 107 -9.91 -8.77 -2.42
CA ASN A 107 -10.01 -7.40 -2.92
C ASN A 107 -8.77 -6.61 -2.48
N ILE A 108 -8.21 -5.81 -3.38
CA ILE A 108 -7.02 -5.03 -3.11
C ILE A 108 -7.30 -3.54 -3.32
N GLU A 109 -7.02 -2.77 -2.28
CA GLU A 109 -7.21 -1.31 -2.25
C GLU A 109 -5.88 -0.64 -1.94
N ILE A 110 -5.69 0.59 -2.41
CA ILE A 110 -4.58 1.44 -1.99
C ILE A 110 -5.10 2.60 -1.16
N GLU A 111 -4.43 2.89 -0.04
CA GLU A 111 -4.58 4.10 0.75
C GLU A 111 -3.25 4.88 0.73
N ALA A 112 -3.17 5.97 -0.04
CA ALA A 112 -1.92 6.71 -0.19
C ALA A 112 -2.16 8.20 -0.49
N PRO A 113 -1.16 9.08 -0.25
CA PRO A 113 -1.17 10.42 -0.79
C PRO A 113 -1.31 10.42 -2.32
N ASN A 114 -2.02 11.40 -2.86
CA ASN A 114 -2.12 11.59 -4.31
C ASN A 114 -0.73 11.56 -4.96
N ASN A 115 -0.64 10.85 -6.09
CA ASN A 115 0.60 10.73 -6.88
C ASN A 115 1.78 10.12 -6.11
N LEU A 116 1.57 9.42 -4.98
CA LEU A 116 2.64 8.63 -4.36
C LEU A 116 3.14 7.57 -5.33
N ILE A 117 2.20 6.82 -5.90
CA ILE A 117 2.45 5.78 -6.88
C ILE A 117 1.51 5.90 -8.08
N GLU A 118 1.90 5.27 -9.17
CA GLU A 118 1.05 5.03 -10.33
C GLU A 118 0.84 3.53 -10.51
N ILE A 119 -0.40 3.12 -10.77
CA ILE A 119 -0.73 1.73 -11.10
C ILE A 119 -0.70 1.57 -12.61
N ILE A 120 0.23 0.75 -13.10
CA ILE A 120 0.35 0.41 -14.52
C ILE A 120 -0.35 -0.93 -14.71
N THR A 121 -1.52 -0.90 -15.34
CA THR A 121 -2.27 -2.10 -15.73
C THR A 121 -1.82 -2.58 -17.10
N THR A 122 -1.42 -3.83 -17.19
CA THR A 122 -1.00 -4.50 -18.42
C THR A 122 -2.04 -5.52 -18.84
N ALA A 123 -2.37 -5.59 -20.14
CA ALA A 123 -3.48 -6.42 -20.66
C ALA A 123 -3.35 -7.94 -20.37
N THR A 124 -2.17 -8.42 -19.99
CA THR A 124 -1.89 -9.85 -19.76
C THR A 124 -1.11 -10.13 -18.48
N ASN A 125 -0.88 -9.13 -17.63
CA ASN A 125 0.07 -9.22 -16.52
C ASN A 125 -0.48 -8.56 -15.24
N SER A 126 0.02 -9.02 -14.09
CA SER A 126 -0.19 -8.41 -12.79
C SER A 126 0.04 -6.89 -12.83
N PRO A 127 -0.78 -6.07 -12.13
CA PRO A 127 -0.52 -4.64 -12.04
C PRO A 127 0.86 -4.36 -11.46
N ILE A 128 1.50 -3.32 -11.98
CA ILE A 128 2.82 -2.85 -11.55
C ILE A 128 2.62 -1.54 -10.80
N ILE A 129 3.19 -1.46 -9.60
CA ILE A 129 3.31 -0.22 -8.84
C ILE A 129 4.56 0.51 -9.32
N ARG A 130 4.41 1.74 -9.83
CA ARG A 130 5.53 2.64 -10.10
C ARG A 130 5.56 3.75 -9.05
N ALA A 131 6.70 3.92 -8.38
CA ALA A 131 6.92 5.01 -7.45
C ALA A 131 7.02 6.36 -8.17
N ALA A 132 6.14 7.32 -7.84
CA ALA A 132 6.08 8.63 -8.49
C ALA A 132 6.57 9.76 -7.58
N ASN A 133 6.23 9.75 -6.28
CA ASN A 133 6.69 10.74 -5.31
C ASN A 133 7.10 10.09 -3.99
N ALA A 134 7.97 10.76 -3.23
CA ALA A 134 8.37 10.29 -1.90
C ALA A 134 7.23 10.40 -0.90
N GLY A 135 7.12 9.42 -0.01
CA GLY A 135 6.08 9.35 1.01
C GLY A 135 5.79 7.93 1.48
N VAL A 136 4.68 7.75 2.18
CA VAL A 136 4.24 6.45 2.70
C VAL A 136 2.77 6.26 2.36
N GLY A 137 2.43 5.05 1.90
CA GLY A 137 1.08 4.59 1.66
C GLY A 137 0.88 3.17 2.20
N ARG A 138 -0.32 2.63 1.98
CA ARG A 138 -0.70 1.28 2.38
C ARG A 138 -1.43 0.61 1.24
N LEU A 139 -1.10 -0.65 1.01
CA LEU A 139 -1.93 -1.55 0.24
C LEU A 139 -2.75 -2.38 1.23
N TRP A 140 -4.04 -2.41 1.03
CA TRP A 140 -4.95 -3.19 1.84
C TRP A 140 -5.39 -4.42 1.06
N ILE A 141 -5.21 -5.59 1.65
CA ILE A 141 -5.67 -6.86 1.08
C ILE A 141 -6.77 -7.38 1.99
N THR A 142 -7.96 -7.51 1.42
CA THR A 142 -9.16 -7.93 2.14
C THR A 142 -9.65 -9.25 1.57
N ALA A 143 -9.85 -10.26 2.41
CA ALA A 143 -10.52 -11.48 2.00
C ALA A 143 -11.95 -11.16 1.56
N SER A 144 -12.36 -11.66 0.39
CA SER A 144 -13.74 -11.50 -0.07
C SER A 144 -14.68 -12.48 0.66
N SER A 145 -14.13 -13.60 1.14
CA SER A 145 -14.85 -14.58 1.95
C SER A 145 -14.99 -14.11 3.41
N PRO A 146 -16.16 -14.33 4.05
CA PRO A 146 -16.36 -13.98 5.44
C PRO A 146 -15.54 -14.88 6.36
N SER A 147 -15.17 -14.37 7.53
CA SER A 147 -14.66 -15.20 8.62
C SER A 147 -15.75 -16.03 9.29
N SER A 148 -15.34 -16.92 10.19
CA SER A 148 -16.23 -17.59 11.12
C SER A 148 -16.95 -16.61 12.07
N ASN A 149 -16.36 -15.42 12.27
CA ASN A 149 -16.93 -14.34 13.09
C ASN A 149 -17.81 -13.36 12.29
N GLY A 150 -17.95 -13.55 10.97
CA GLY A 150 -18.83 -12.76 10.11
C GLY A 150 -18.23 -11.50 9.51
N GLU A 151 -17.04 -11.06 9.97
CA GLU A 151 -16.29 -9.94 9.35
C GLU A 151 -15.22 -10.46 8.39
N ASN A 152 -14.91 -9.69 7.35
CA ASN A 152 -13.85 -10.06 6.41
C ASN A 152 -12.48 -9.66 6.97
N TYR A 153 -11.51 -10.59 6.96
CA TYR A 153 -10.15 -10.27 7.37
C TYR A 153 -9.50 -9.31 6.37
N LYS A 154 -8.78 -8.32 6.93
CA LYS A 154 -8.07 -7.28 6.18
C LYS A 154 -6.66 -7.13 6.74
N ILE A 155 -5.65 -7.15 5.87
CA ILE A 155 -4.24 -6.98 6.24
C ILE A 155 -3.61 -5.81 5.47
N PRO A 156 -2.87 -4.91 6.16
CA PRO A 156 -2.11 -3.86 5.50
C PRO A 156 -0.71 -4.33 5.10
N LEU A 157 -0.26 -3.83 3.95
CA LEU A 157 1.12 -3.84 3.49
C LEU A 157 1.59 -2.39 3.39
N ILE A 158 2.75 -2.08 3.95
CA ILE A 158 3.29 -0.71 3.91
C ILE A 158 4.05 -0.48 2.60
N ILE A 159 3.77 0.64 1.93
CA ILE A 159 4.53 1.11 0.77
C ILE A 159 5.29 2.37 1.19
N ALA A 160 6.62 2.32 1.16
CA ALA A 160 7.48 3.46 1.44
C ALA A 160 8.24 3.85 0.17
N VAL A 161 8.07 5.10 -0.27
CA VAL A 161 8.80 5.67 -1.40
C VAL A 161 9.82 6.69 -0.90
N ASN A 162 11.09 6.41 -1.13
CA ASN A 162 12.21 7.25 -0.75
C ASN A 162 12.59 8.20 -1.90
N SER A 163 12.99 9.42 -1.56
CA SER A 163 13.53 10.36 -2.55
C SER A 163 14.93 9.94 -2.99
N ASN A 164 15.25 10.08 -4.27
CA ASN A 164 16.59 9.82 -4.83
C ASN A 164 17.66 10.83 -4.40
N LYS A 165 17.36 11.74 -3.45
CA LYS A 165 18.34 12.69 -2.95
C LYS A 165 19.33 11.95 -2.05
N GLU A 166 20.56 11.82 -2.54
CA GLU A 166 21.70 11.67 -1.66
C GLU A 166 21.66 12.82 -0.65
N LEU A 167 21.71 12.48 0.64
CA LEU A 167 21.92 13.48 1.68
C LEU A 167 23.19 14.26 1.30
N PRO A 168 23.17 15.61 1.28
CA PRO A 168 24.38 16.36 0.99
C PRO A 168 25.46 15.93 1.98
N GLN A 169 26.58 15.39 1.48
CA GLN A 169 27.72 15.10 2.33
C GLN A 169 28.13 16.42 3.01
N PRO A 170 28.28 16.43 4.35
CA PRO A 170 28.79 17.62 5.02
C PRO A 170 30.15 17.97 4.40
N PRO A 171 30.45 19.25 4.15
CA PRO A 171 31.74 19.64 3.61
C PRO A 171 32.82 19.09 4.54
N LEU A 172 33.72 18.28 3.98
CA LEU A 172 34.91 17.84 4.68
C LEU A 172 35.74 19.09 4.98
N LEU A 173 35.79 19.47 6.26
CA LEU A 173 36.71 20.47 6.76
C LEU A 173 38.10 19.84 6.72
N TYR A 174 38.85 20.08 5.65
CA TYR A 174 40.30 19.85 5.58
C TYR A 174 41.04 21.09 6.06
#